data_AF-A0A810N689-F1
#
_entry.id   AF-A0A810N689-F1
#
_cell.length_a   1.000
_cell.length_b   1.000
_cell.length_c   1.000
_cell.angle_alpha   90.00
_cell.angle_beta   90.00
_cell.angle_gamma   90.00
#
_symmetry.space_group_name_H-M   'P 1'
#
loop_
_entity.id
_entity.type
_entity.pdbx_description
1 polymer ?
#
loop_
_entity_poly.entity_id
_entity_poly.type
_entity_poly.pdbx_seq_one_letter_code
_entity_poly.pdbx_strand_id
1 'polypeptide(L)'
;MHTARTGRCDSQQERKHVAVKIRLLRMGKIRNPQYRIVVADSRTKRDGRAIEYVGIYHPKEHPSVIEVKSDRVQHWLSVGAQPSEAVQRLLEKTGDWQKFKGLPAPPPLLTKAEKADRKATYEAEAQAAAGVAPTPAKSTKKKADEPAKAEEPAAADSGEQA
;
A
#
# COMPACT_ATOMS: atom_id res chain seq x y z
N MET A 1 -23.64 -27.42 -26.93
CA MET A 1 -22.58 -26.42 -27.23
C MET A 1 -23.25 -25.06 -27.36
N HIS A 2 -22.57 -23.97 -26.96
CA HIS A 2 -23.10 -22.60 -26.82
C HIS A 2 -24.17 -22.49 -25.70
N THR A 3 -24.19 -21.43 -24.87
CA THR A 3 -23.74 -20.05 -25.11
C THR A 3 -22.77 -19.51 -24.06
N ALA A 4 -21.74 -18.80 -24.53
CA ALA A 4 -21.08 -17.77 -23.73
C ALA A 4 -21.76 -16.43 -24.05
N ARG A 5 -22.09 -15.64 -23.02
CA ARG A 5 -22.30 -14.20 -23.21
C ARG A 5 -21.63 -13.41 -22.09
N THR A 6 -20.54 -12.78 -22.50
CA THR A 6 -19.66 -11.88 -21.76
C THR A 6 -20.40 -10.78 -21.01
N GLY A 7 -19.80 -10.33 -19.90
CA GLY A 7 -20.46 -9.45 -18.95
C GLY A 7 -20.74 -8.02 -19.46
N ARG A 8 -21.80 -7.44 -18.89
CA ARG A 8 -21.99 -5.98 -18.76
C ARG A 8 -22.86 -5.68 -17.54
N CYS A 9 -22.27 -5.76 -16.35
CA CYS A 9 -22.78 -5.08 -15.16
C CYS A 9 -21.95 -3.82 -14.88
N ASP A 10 -21.71 -3.05 -15.95
CA ASP A 10 -21.29 -1.65 -15.84
C ASP A 10 -22.59 -0.86 -15.85
N SER A 11 -23.20 -0.70 -14.68
CA SER A 11 -24.34 0.19 -14.51
C SER A 11 -23.83 1.60 -14.81
N GLN A 12 -24.13 2.08 -16.02
CA GLN A 12 -23.73 3.38 -16.53
C GLN A 12 -24.36 4.47 -15.67
N GLN A 13 -23.72 4.75 -14.55
CA GLN A 13 -24.08 5.78 -13.60
C GLN A 13 -24.12 7.08 -14.40
N GLU A 14 -25.32 7.67 -14.47
CA GLU A 14 -25.69 8.77 -15.35
C GLU A 14 -24.54 9.78 -15.49
N ARG A 15 -23.92 9.82 -16.68
CA ARG A 15 -22.66 10.54 -16.88
C ARG A 15 -22.90 12.04 -16.97
N LYS A 16 -23.25 12.65 -15.83
CA LYS A 16 -23.10 14.09 -15.58
C LYS A 16 -21.64 14.44 -15.87
N HIS A 17 -21.43 15.07 -17.02
CA HIS A 17 -20.12 15.42 -17.56
C HIS A 17 -19.62 16.70 -16.88
N VAL A 18 -19.16 16.54 -15.63
CA VAL A 18 -18.38 17.56 -14.94
C VAL A 18 -16.92 17.50 -15.38
N ALA A 19 -16.22 18.62 -15.44
CA ALA A 19 -14.83 18.66 -15.87
C ALA A 19 -13.92 17.84 -14.91
N VAL A 20 -14.04 18.04 -13.60
CA VAL A 20 -13.16 17.46 -12.58
C VAL A 20 -13.93 16.56 -11.61
N LYS A 21 -13.35 15.40 -11.26
CA LYS A 21 -13.88 14.46 -10.26
C LYS A 21 -12.80 14.06 -9.26
N ILE A 22 -13.20 13.83 -8.01
CA ILE A 22 -12.36 13.21 -6.97
C ILE A 22 -12.68 11.71 -6.95
N ARG A 23 -11.69 10.85 -7.18
CA ARG A 23 -11.89 9.41 -7.39
C ARG A 23 -10.77 8.57 -6.75
N LEU A 24 -11.02 7.28 -6.62
CA LEU A 24 -10.01 6.32 -6.16
C LEU A 24 -9.23 5.76 -7.35
N LEU A 25 -7.92 6.04 -7.41
CA LEU A 25 -6.98 5.40 -8.32
C LEU A 25 -6.50 4.09 -7.69
N ARG A 26 -6.56 2.97 -8.43
CA ARG A 26 -6.23 1.65 -7.89
C ARG A 26 -4.76 1.33 -8.09
N MET A 27 -4.07 1.10 -6.98
CA MET A 27 -2.67 0.66 -6.89
C MET A 27 -2.59 -0.71 -6.20
N GLY A 28 -1.36 -1.25 -6.13
CA GLY A 28 -1.05 -2.46 -5.38
C GLY A 28 -1.23 -3.75 -6.17
N LYS A 29 -0.92 -4.86 -5.50
CA LYS A 29 -0.89 -6.21 -6.08
C LYS A 29 -2.26 -6.90 -6.03
N ILE A 30 -2.40 -8.00 -6.76
CA ILE A 30 -3.56 -8.89 -6.64
C ILE A 30 -3.77 -9.30 -5.17
N ARG A 31 -5.03 -9.34 -4.72
CA ARG A 31 -5.45 -9.56 -3.32
C ARG A 31 -4.93 -8.55 -2.28
N ASN A 32 -4.19 -7.50 -2.64
CA ASN A 32 -3.83 -6.38 -1.76
C ASN A 32 -4.03 -5.02 -2.45
N PRO A 33 -5.29 -4.58 -2.64
CA PRO A 33 -5.59 -3.31 -3.28
C PRO A 33 -5.25 -2.14 -2.33
N GLN A 34 -4.52 -1.17 -2.86
CA GLN A 34 -4.25 0.12 -2.21
C GLN A 34 -4.87 1.20 -3.09
N TYR A 35 -5.45 2.25 -2.50
CA TYR A 35 -6.07 3.32 -3.27
C TYR A 35 -5.42 4.65 -2.96
N ARG A 36 -5.26 5.48 -3.98
CA ARG A 36 -4.96 6.91 -3.82
C ARG A 36 -6.22 7.71 -4.11
N ILE A 37 -6.52 8.66 -3.24
CA ILE A 37 -7.57 9.65 -3.47
C ILE A 37 -6.96 10.71 -4.39
N VAL A 38 -7.47 10.79 -5.62
CA VAL A 38 -6.93 11.66 -6.67
C VAL A 38 -7.99 12.59 -7.24
N VAL A 39 -7.56 13.80 -7.56
CA VAL A 39 -8.34 14.75 -8.35
C VAL A 39 -7.92 14.62 -9.81
N ALA A 40 -8.87 14.43 -10.71
CA ALA A 40 -8.60 14.24 -12.13
C ALA A 40 -9.75 14.67 -13.03
N ASP A 41 -9.46 14.95 -14.30
CA ASP A 41 -10.48 15.22 -15.32
C ASP A 41 -11.34 13.95 -15.57
N SER A 42 -12.67 14.13 -15.67
CA SER A 42 -13.63 13.02 -15.76
C SER A 42 -13.47 12.15 -17.02
N ARG A 43 -12.86 12.66 -18.08
CA ARG A 43 -12.63 11.96 -19.36
C ARG A 43 -11.40 11.05 -19.32
N THR A 44 -10.52 11.22 -18.34
CA THR A 44 -9.29 10.43 -18.22
C THR A 44 -9.55 9.01 -17.70
N LYS A 45 -8.77 8.02 -18.17
CA LYS A 45 -8.80 6.63 -17.67
C LYS A 45 -8.63 6.58 -16.14
N ARG A 46 -9.20 5.56 -15.47
CA ARG A 46 -9.15 5.38 -14.00
C ARG A 46 -7.74 5.55 -13.43
N ASP A 47 -6.79 4.86 -14.03
CA ASP A 47 -5.37 4.84 -13.62
C ASP A 47 -4.51 5.76 -14.53
N GLY A 48 -5.13 6.78 -15.12
CA GLY A 48 -4.47 7.78 -15.98
C GLY A 48 -3.87 8.95 -15.20
N ARG A 49 -3.48 10.00 -15.93
CA ARG A 49 -2.93 11.25 -15.36
C ARG A 49 -3.90 11.86 -14.34
N ALA A 50 -3.43 12.00 -13.10
CA ALA A 50 -4.07 12.81 -12.08
C ALA A 50 -3.63 14.29 -12.19
N ILE A 51 -4.46 15.20 -11.67
CA ILE A 51 -4.09 16.59 -11.43
C ILE A 51 -3.33 16.67 -10.10
N GLU A 52 -3.90 16.08 -9.04
CA GLU A 52 -3.33 16.12 -7.68
C GLU A 52 -3.63 14.83 -6.90
N TYR A 53 -2.69 14.44 -6.02
CA TYR A 53 -2.83 13.37 -5.04
C TYR A 53 -3.17 13.98 -3.67
N VAL A 54 -4.43 13.84 -3.26
CA VAL A 54 -4.97 14.47 -2.03
C VAL A 54 -5.02 13.53 -0.82
N GLY A 55 -4.87 12.22 -1.02
CA GLY A 55 -4.86 11.27 0.10
C GLY A 55 -4.60 9.82 -0.28
N ILE A 56 -4.59 8.93 0.73
CA ILE A 56 -4.48 7.48 0.59
C ILE A 56 -5.61 6.76 1.32
N TYR A 57 -5.94 5.55 0.84
CA TYR A 57 -6.92 4.66 1.45
C TYR A 57 -6.49 3.20 1.34
N HIS A 58 -6.27 2.55 2.47
CA HIS A 58 -5.93 1.12 2.56
C HIS A 58 -7.07 0.33 3.26
N PRO A 59 -8.01 -0.27 2.51
CA PRO A 59 -9.15 -1.01 3.08
C PRO A 59 -8.75 -2.31 3.77
N LYS A 60 -7.56 -2.85 3.49
CA LYS A 60 -7.06 -4.12 4.05
C LYS A 60 -6.31 -3.97 5.37
N GLU A 61 -6.11 -2.75 5.84
CA GLU A 61 -5.55 -2.53 7.17
C GLU A 61 -6.68 -2.52 8.21
N HIS A 62 -6.35 -3.01 9.41
CA HIS A 62 -7.21 -2.96 10.58
C HIS A 62 -6.51 -2.10 11.66
N PRO A 63 -7.08 -0.95 12.05
CA PRO A 63 -8.15 -0.22 11.36
C PRO A 63 -7.72 0.26 9.97
N SER A 64 -8.69 0.60 9.11
CA SER A 64 -8.43 1.01 7.74
C SER A 64 -7.78 2.38 7.68
N VAL A 65 -6.60 2.47 7.09
CA VAL A 65 -5.85 3.73 6.97
C VAL A 65 -6.56 4.63 5.96
N ILE A 66 -6.95 5.81 6.41
CA ILE A 66 -7.52 6.90 5.62
C ILE A 66 -6.72 8.15 5.98
N GLU A 67 -5.96 8.69 5.04
CA GLU A 67 -5.21 9.93 5.22
C GLU A 67 -5.61 10.91 4.11
N VAL A 68 -6.01 12.12 4.49
CA VAL A 68 -6.56 13.13 3.58
C VAL A 68 -5.94 14.48 3.89
N LYS A 69 -5.47 15.19 2.86
CA LYS A 69 -5.06 16.59 2.96
C LYS A 69 -6.30 17.48 2.94
N SER A 70 -6.91 17.70 4.11
CA SER A 70 -8.18 18.42 4.24
C SER A 70 -8.20 19.73 3.45
N ASP A 71 -7.19 20.59 3.57
CA ASP A 71 -7.16 21.90 2.89
C ASP A 71 -7.30 21.80 1.37
N ARG A 72 -6.62 20.81 0.77
CA ARG A 72 -6.66 20.58 -0.67
C ARG A 72 -7.99 20.00 -1.11
N VAL A 73 -8.59 19.12 -0.31
CA VAL A 73 -9.95 18.63 -0.58
C VAL A 73 -10.96 19.77 -0.50
N GLN A 74 -10.88 20.65 0.50
CA GLN A 74 -11.86 21.74 0.64
C GLN A 74 -11.76 22.75 -0.52
N HIS A 75 -10.54 23.05 -0.97
CA HIS A 75 -10.33 23.84 -2.19
C HIS A 75 -10.96 23.17 -3.42
N TRP A 76 -10.72 21.88 -3.65
CA TRP A 76 -11.30 21.21 -4.82
C TRP A 76 -12.83 21.06 -4.74
N LEU A 77 -13.39 20.85 -3.54
CA LEU A 77 -14.84 20.86 -3.33
C LEU A 77 -15.45 22.26 -3.58
N SER A 78 -14.78 23.35 -3.17
CA SER A 78 -15.27 24.72 -3.42
C SER A 78 -15.21 25.10 -4.91
N VAL A 79 -14.23 24.60 -5.66
CA VAL A 79 -14.15 24.70 -7.13
C VAL A 79 -15.19 23.80 -7.84
N GLY A 80 -15.97 23.01 -7.10
CA GLY A 80 -17.08 22.20 -7.62
C GLY A 80 -16.71 20.79 -8.07
N ALA A 81 -15.51 20.29 -7.75
CA ALA A 81 -15.10 18.93 -8.07
C ALA A 81 -16.03 17.90 -7.41
N GLN A 82 -16.59 17.00 -8.19
CA GLN A 82 -17.54 16.00 -7.69
C GLN A 82 -16.80 14.75 -7.16
N PRO A 83 -16.93 14.38 -5.88
CA PRO A 83 -16.42 13.10 -5.40
C PRO A 83 -17.26 11.94 -5.96
N SER A 84 -16.63 10.78 -6.19
CA SER A 84 -17.39 9.54 -6.38
C SER A 84 -17.99 9.06 -5.05
N GLU A 85 -19.05 8.25 -5.10
CA GLU A 85 -19.75 7.74 -3.92
C GLU A 85 -18.80 7.12 -2.86
N ALA A 86 -17.85 6.28 -3.30
CA ALA A 86 -16.87 5.68 -2.41
C ALA A 86 -15.92 6.73 -1.76
N VAL A 87 -15.57 7.81 -2.46
CA VAL A 87 -14.78 8.91 -1.90
C VAL A 87 -15.62 9.75 -0.95
N GLN A 88 -16.88 10.05 -1.30
CA GLN A 88 -17.80 10.77 -0.42
C GLN A 88 -17.92 10.06 0.94
N ARG A 89 -18.15 8.75 0.95
CA ARG A 89 -18.18 7.94 2.20
C ARG A 89 -16.87 7.97 3.00
N LEU A 90 -15.72 8.21 2.38
CA LEU A 90 -14.43 8.38 3.08
C LEU A 90 -14.28 9.78 3.67
N LEU A 91 -14.70 10.82 2.92
CA LEU A 91 -14.73 12.20 3.41
C LEU A 91 -15.77 12.38 4.54
N GLU A 92 -16.88 11.65 4.49
CA GLU A 92 -17.89 11.54 5.56
C GLU A 92 -17.34 10.88 6.83
N LYS A 93 -16.41 9.93 6.71
CA LYS A 93 -15.73 9.34 7.88
C LYS A 93 -14.63 10.24 8.44
N THR A 94 -14.01 11.06 7.59
CA THR A 94 -12.92 11.98 7.97
C THR A 94 -13.45 13.32 8.51
N GLY A 95 -14.71 13.65 8.23
CA GLY A 95 -15.34 14.92 8.63
C GLY A 95 -15.20 16.04 7.60
N ASP A 96 -14.41 15.85 6.53
CA ASP A 96 -14.16 16.88 5.53
C ASP A 96 -15.40 17.16 4.67
N TRP A 97 -16.26 16.17 4.42
CA TRP A 97 -17.54 16.40 3.76
C TRP A 97 -18.50 17.23 4.64
N GLN A 98 -18.53 16.95 5.94
CA GLN A 98 -19.36 17.67 6.91
C GLN A 98 -18.88 19.11 7.07
N LYS A 99 -17.57 19.36 7.17
CA LYS A 99 -16.98 20.71 7.14
C LYS A 99 -17.41 21.50 5.89
N PHE A 100 -17.41 20.85 4.72
CA PHE A 100 -17.84 21.50 3.46
C PHE A 100 -19.36 21.76 3.39
N LYS A 101 -20.18 20.96 4.07
CA LYS A 101 -21.65 21.08 4.09
C LYS A 101 -22.21 21.81 5.31
N GLY A 102 -21.39 22.21 6.28
CA GLY A 102 -21.86 22.80 7.54
C GLY A 102 -22.59 21.82 8.46
N LEU A 103 -22.32 20.52 8.33
CA LEU A 103 -22.96 19.45 9.10
C LEU A 103 -22.12 19.10 10.36
N PRO A 104 -22.72 18.52 11.41
CA PRO A 104 -21.98 18.12 12.61
C PRO A 104 -20.91 17.07 12.30
N ALA A 105 -19.78 17.15 12.99
CA ALA A 105 -18.63 16.28 12.76
C ALA A 105 -18.94 14.80 13.08
N PRO A 106 -18.40 13.85 12.30
CA PRO A 106 -18.56 12.41 12.56
C PRO A 106 -17.77 11.97 13.81
N PRO A 107 -18.10 10.79 14.39
CA PRO A 107 -17.28 10.18 15.42
C PRO A 107 -15.84 9.92 14.89
N PRO A 108 -14.82 10.00 15.76
CA PRO A 108 -13.42 9.90 15.34
C PRO A 108 -13.08 8.53 14.75
N LEU A 109 -12.16 8.52 13.80
CA LEU A 109 -11.63 7.29 13.22
C LEU A 109 -10.92 6.44 14.28
N LEU A 110 -11.06 5.12 14.20
CA LEU A 110 -10.23 4.19 14.97
C LEU A 110 -8.78 4.34 14.51
N THR A 111 -7.92 4.87 15.38
CA THR A 111 -6.48 4.95 15.14
C THR A 111 -5.84 3.59 15.38
N LYS A 112 -4.87 3.25 14.54
CA LYS A 112 -4.09 2.03 14.68
C LYS A 112 -3.12 2.21 15.85
N ALA A 113 -3.14 1.29 16.80
CA ALA A 113 -2.14 1.27 17.87
C ALA A 113 -0.73 1.25 17.24
N GLU A 114 0.14 2.13 17.74
CA GLU A 114 1.49 2.30 17.23
C GLU A 114 2.24 0.96 17.33
N LYS A 115 2.82 0.50 16.22
CA LYS A 115 3.48 -0.80 16.20
C LYS A 115 4.84 -0.68 16.89
N ALA A 116 4.96 -1.26 18.09
CA ALA A 116 6.19 -1.33 18.84
C ALA A 116 7.39 -1.73 17.95
N ASP A 117 8.48 -0.97 18.07
CA ASP A 117 9.66 -1.12 17.22
C ASP A 117 10.38 -2.44 17.45
N ARG A 118 10.18 -3.37 16.50
CA ARG A 118 10.95 -4.62 16.38
C ARG A 118 12.47 -4.38 16.32
N LYS A 119 12.91 -3.17 15.95
CA LYS A 119 14.32 -2.76 16.01
C LYS A 119 14.78 -2.55 17.45
N ALA A 120 14.04 -1.78 18.25
CA ALA A 120 14.37 -1.53 19.65
C ALA A 120 14.43 -2.84 20.47
N THR A 121 13.55 -3.81 20.19
CA THR A 121 13.63 -5.13 20.84
C THR A 121 14.90 -5.91 20.45
N TYR A 122 15.28 -5.88 19.17
CA TYR A 122 16.47 -6.58 18.66
C TYR A 122 17.78 -5.91 19.12
N GLU A 123 17.81 -4.58 19.17
CA GLU A 123 18.95 -3.79 19.64
C GLU A 123 19.16 -3.97 21.17
N ALA A 124 18.09 -4.12 21.94
CA ALA A 124 18.16 -4.49 23.36
C ALA A 124 18.70 -5.91 23.58
N GLU A 125 18.25 -6.90 22.81
CA GLU A 125 18.80 -8.27 22.87
C GLU A 125 20.29 -8.32 22.46
N ALA A 126 20.68 -7.57 21.42
CA ALA A 126 22.07 -7.48 20.99
C ALA A 126 22.99 -6.84 22.05
N GLN A 127 22.52 -5.79 22.74
CA GLN A 127 23.26 -5.16 23.83
C GLN A 127 23.35 -6.05 25.07
N ALA A 128 22.29 -6.81 25.40
CA ALA A 128 22.33 -7.80 26.46
C ALA A 128 23.32 -8.94 26.16
N ALA A 129 23.41 -9.39 24.90
CA ALA A 129 24.40 -10.39 24.47
C ALA A 129 25.84 -9.86 24.46
N ALA A 130 26.05 -8.58 24.12
CA ALA A 130 27.37 -7.95 24.15
C ALA A 130 27.89 -7.64 25.57
N GLY A 131 27.00 -7.62 26.58
CA GLY A 131 27.34 -7.35 27.98
C GLY A 131 27.98 -8.52 28.75
N VAL A 132 28.12 -9.71 28.14
CA VAL A 132 28.70 -10.90 28.79
C VAL A 132 30.06 -11.23 28.16
N ALA A 133 31.14 -10.90 28.88
CA ALA A 133 32.49 -11.32 28.51
C ALA A 133 32.62 -12.86 28.63
N PRO A 134 33.36 -13.53 27.72
CA PRO A 134 33.31 -14.98 27.58
C PRO A 134 34.14 -15.72 28.63
N THR A 135 33.56 -16.76 29.24
CA THR A 135 34.31 -17.79 29.98
C THR A 135 34.50 -19.06 29.11
N PRO A 136 35.64 -19.77 29.22
CA PRO A 136 36.13 -20.59 28.10
C PRO A 136 35.78 -22.10 28.14
N ALA A 137 35.67 -22.67 26.93
CA ALA A 137 35.88 -24.04 26.45
C ALA A 137 36.04 -25.25 27.42
N LYS A 138 35.35 -26.37 27.11
CA LYS A 138 35.90 -27.73 26.72
C LYS A 138 34.76 -28.77 26.61
N SER A 139 34.26 -29.12 25.42
CA SER A 139 34.71 -30.23 24.54
C SER A 139 34.51 -31.68 25.05
N THR A 140 33.64 -32.44 24.37
CA THR A 140 33.83 -33.88 24.12
C THR A 140 33.54 -34.21 22.65
N LYS A 141 34.24 -35.22 22.13
CA LYS A 141 34.51 -35.44 20.70
C LYS A 141 34.22 -36.90 20.33
N LYS A 142 33.45 -37.13 19.27
CA LYS A 142 33.33 -38.43 18.56
C LYS A 142 33.15 -38.10 17.07
N LYS A 143 34.25 -37.88 16.33
CA LYS A 143 35.00 -38.92 15.58
C LYS A 143 34.04 -39.66 14.63
N ALA A 144 33.79 -39.15 13.42
CA ALA A 144 34.66 -39.05 12.24
C ALA A 144 34.72 -40.35 11.44
N ASP A 145 34.33 -40.28 10.15
CA ASP A 145 34.82 -41.11 9.06
C ASP A 145 34.72 -40.31 7.74
N GLU A 146 35.84 -40.22 7.01
CA GLU A 146 36.13 -39.63 5.69
C GLU A 146 37.45 -40.32 5.24
N PRO A 147 37.85 -40.43 3.94
CA PRO A 147 37.63 -39.53 2.79
C PRO A 147 36.83 -40.25 1.66
N ALA A 148 36.71 -39.83 0.38
CA ALA A 148 37.35 -38.79 -0.45
C ALA A 148 36.30 -38.25 -1.48
N LYS A 149 36.56 -37.48 -2.55
CA LYS A 149 37.78 -37.17 -3.35
C LYS A 149 37.62 -35.79 -4.05
N ALA A 150 38.75 -35.08 -4.17
CA ALA A 150 39.00 -33.75 -4.78
C ALA A 150 38.19 -33.37 -6.05
N GLU A 151 37.76 -32.10 -6.25
CA GLU A 151 38.56 -30.87 -6.61
C GLU A 151 39.33 -31.04 -7.95
N GLU A 152 38.90 -30.42 -9.06
CA GLU A 152 39.25 -29.06 -9.56
C GLU A 152 40.52 -29.13 -10.49
N PRO A 153 40.79 -28.28 -11.53
CA PRO A 153 40.31 -26.91 -11.77
C PRO A 153 39.94 -26.50 -13.23
N ALA A 154 39.68 -25.20 -13.39
CA ALA A 154 39.31 -24.52 -14.63
C ALA A 154 40.50 -24.07 -15.50
N ALA A 155 40.26 -23.86 -16.81
CA ALA A 155 40.99 -22.94 -17.69
C ALA A 155 40.13 -22.60 -18.93
N ALA A 156 40.40 -21.45 -19.58
CA ALA A 156 39.64 -20.90 -20.71
C ALA A 156 40.15 -21.37 -22.08
N ASP A 157 39.36 -21.22 -23.16
CA ASP A 157 39.60 -20.25 -24.25
C ASP A 157 38.76 -20.49 -25.54
N SER A 158 38.42 -19.40 -26.25
CA SER A 158 38.06 -19.21 -27.69
C SER A 158 36.99 -20.05 -28.44
N GLY A 159 36.26 -19.35 -29.34
CA GLY A 159 35.35 -19.90 -30.37
C GLY A 159 34.02 -19.13 -30.45
N GLU A 160 33.90 -17.99 -31.14
CA GLU A 160 33.89 -17.74 -32.60
C GLU A 160 32.51 -18.00 -33.28
N GLN A 161 32.20 -17.17 -34.28
CA GLN A 161 30.91 -16.99 -34.97
C GLN A 161 30.23 -18.23 -35.57
N ALA A 162 28.89 -18.28 -35.51
CA ALA A 162 27.97 -18.60 -36.63
C ALA A 162 26.50 -18.29 -36.27
#